data_AF-A0A8E2AYD4-F1
#
_entry.id   AF-A0A8E2AYD4-F1
#
_cell.length_a   1.000
_cell.length_b   1.000
_cell.length_c   1.000
_cell.angle_alpha   90.00
_cell.angle_beta   90.00
_cell.angle_gamma   90.00
#
_symmetry.space_group_name_H-M   'P 1'
#
loop_
_entity.id
_entity.type
_entity.pdbx_description
1 polymer ?
#
loop_
_entity_poly.entity_id
_entity_poly.type
_entity_poly.pdbx_seq_one_letter_code
_entity_poly.pdbx_strand_id
1 'polypeptide(L)'
;LKSHAKTTWSKSTHYARMRAIDPSLSGMSFEGLILGLLHKSSSIVVQLCTSHAPLNHHLHCIGKSNTLTCPNYGSERKTIFHFFFTCPADCCP
;
A
#
# COMPACT_ATOMS: atom_id res chain seq x y z
N LEU A 1 26.08 10.28 4.25
CA LEU A 1 24.66 10.63 3.97
C LEU A 1 23.68 9.47 4.19
N LYS A 2 23.85 8.31 3.54
CA LYS A 2 22.86 7.21 3.59
C LYS A 2 22.61 6.62 4.99
N SER A 3 23.64 6.49 5.84
CA SER A 3 23.44 5.91 7.18
C SER A 3 22.60 6.82 8.08
N HIS A 4 22.87 8.13 8.10
CA HIS A 4 22.11 9.10 8.88
C HIS A 4 20.64 9.14 8.47
N ALA A 5 20.35 9.13 7.16
CA ALA A 5 18.97 9.06 6.65
C ALA A 5 18.25 7.79 7.12
N LYS A 6 18.92 6.63 7.11
CA LYS A 6 18.37 5.36 7.61
C LYS A 6 18.04 5.42 9.10
N THR A 7 18.95 5.97 9.90
CA THR A 7 18.74 6.13 11.35
C THR A 7 17.59 7.08 11.65
N THR A 8 17.52 8.22 10.95
CA THR A 8 16.44 9.20 11.10
C THR A 8 15.09 8.62 10.69
N TRP A 9 15.04 7.89 9.56
CA TRP A 9 13.83 7.20 9.11
C TRP A 9 13.32 6.20 10.14
N SER A 10 14.20 5.34 10.66
CA SER A 10 13.85 4.28 11.63
C SER A 10 13.24 4.78 12.94
N LYS A 11 13.52 6.03 13.32
CA LYS A 11 13.00 6.66 14.54
C LYS A 11 11.67 7.38 14.33
N SER A 12 11.22 7.52 13.09
CA SER A 12 9.98 8.25 12.79
C SER A 12 8.73 7.42 13.13
N THR A 13 7.66 8.10 13.54
CA THR A 13 6.32 7.51 13.67
C THR A 13 5.82 6.93 12.34
N HIS A 14 6.26 7.50 11.22
CA HIS A 14 5.97 6.98 9.89
C HIS A 14 6.60 5.60 9.64
N TYR A 15 7.81 5.34 10.14
CA TYR A 15 8.45 4.02 10.03
C TYR A 15 7.66 2.94 10.77
N ALA A 16 7.17 3.24 11.99
CA ALA A 16 6.33 2.32 12.74
C ALA A 16 5.01 2.01 12.01
N ARG A 17 4.36 3.04 11.44
CA ARG A 17 3.16 2.87 10.61
C ARG A 17 3.44 2.03 9.36
N MET A 18 4.53 2.31 8.66
CA MET A 18 4.86 1.63 7.41
C MET A 18 5.19 0.15 7.64
N ARG A 19 5.91 -0.17 8.73
CA ARG A 19 6.15 -1.55 9.18
C ARG A 19 4.87 -2.31 9.53
N ALA A 20 3.85 -1.62 10.04
CA ALA A 20 2.56 -2.22 10.37
C ALA A 20 1.70 -2.48 9.12
N ILE A 21 1.85 -1.68 8.06
CA ILE A 21 1.14 -1.86 6.79
C ILE A 21 1.75 -3.03 6.01
N ASP A 22 3.07 -3.07 5.87
CA ASP A 22 3.78 -4.15 5.19
C ASP A 22 5.18 -4.31 5.79
N PRO A 23 5.44 -5.42 6.50
CA PRO A 23 6.76 -5.72 7.05
C PRO A 23 7.84 -5.86 5.96
N SER A 24 7.47 -6.33 4.76
CA SER A 24 8.38 -6.60 3.64
C SER A 24 8.89 -5.32 2.95
N LEU A 25 8.12 -4.23 3.05
CA LEU A 25 8.47 -2.87 2.59
C LEU A 25 9.72 -2.31 3.29
N SER A 26 10.03 -2.81 4.49
CA SER A 26 11.16 -2.36 5.30
C SER A 26 12.45 -3.17 5.11
N GLY A 27 12.43 -4.17 4.22
CA GLY A 27 13.54 -5.09 3.96
C GLY A 27 14.25 -4.85 2.62
N MET A 28 15.49 -5.35 2.51
CA MET A 28 16.29 -5.34 1.28
C MET A 28 15.58 -5.97 0.07
N SER A 29 14.58 -6.82 0.31
CA SER A 29 13.74 -7.43 -0.73
C SER A 29 12.96 -6.40 -1.54
N PHE A 30 12.45 -5.35 -0.89
CA PHE A 30 11.66 -4.30 -1.57
C PHE A 30 12.54 -3.41 -2.45
N GLU A 31 13.73 -3.03 -1.96
CA GLU A 31 14.71 -2.27 -2.74
C GLU A 31 15.17 -3.07 -3.96
N GLY A 32 15.43 -4.38 -3.81
CA GLY A 32 15.75 -5.26 -4.93
C GLY A 32 14.63 -5.36 -5.97
N LEU A 33 13.38 -5.42 -5.53
CA LEU A 33 12.19 -5.46 -6.39
C LEU A 33 12.03 -4.16 -7.19
N ILE A 34 12.30 -3.01 -6.57
CA ILE A 34 12.16 -1.70 -7.20
C ILE A 34 13.32 -1.35 -8.13
N LEU A 35 14.55 -1.79 -7.83
CA LEU A 35 15.75 -1.46 -8.60
C LEU A 35 15.69 -1.94 -10.06
N GLY A 36 14.98 -3.04 -10.33
CA GLY A 36 14.79 -3.57 -11.68
C GLY A 36 13.62 -2.98 -12.46
N LEU A 37 12.82 -2.11 -11.84
CA LEU A 37 11.59 -1.58 -12.42
C LEU A 37 11.79 -0.16 -12.97
N LEU A 38 11.06 0.13 -14.06
CA LEU A 38 10.90 1.49 -14.55
C LEU A 38 10.25 2.35 -13.45
N HIS A 39 10.65 3.63 -13.36
CA HIS A 39 10.17 4.56 -12.34
C HIS A 39 8.64 4.57 -12.16
N LYS A 40 7.88 4.49 -13.26
CA LYS A 40 6.41 4.42 -13.24
C LYS A 40 5.90 3.19 -12.48
N SER A 41 6.47 2.02 -12.76
CA SER A 41 6.10 0.76 -12.11
C SER A 41 6.51 0.75 -10.63
N SER A 42 7.68 1.28 -10.32
CA SER A 42 8.14 1.44 -8.94
C SER A 42 7.22 2.33 -8.12
N SER A 43 6.73 3.43 -8.70
CA SER A 43 5.77 4.32 -8.05
C SER A 43 4.45 3.62 -7.73
N ILE A 44 3.95 2.78 -8.65
CA ILE A 44 2.74 1.98 -8.43
C ILE A 44 2.97 0.96 -7.29
N VAL A 45 4.10 0.26 -7.30
CA VAL A 45 4.44 -0.71 -6.24
C VAL A 45 4.52 -0.03 -4.87
N VAL A 46 5.12 1.17 -4.78
CA VAL A 46 5.14 1.96 -3.53
C VAL A 46 3.74 2.36 -3.09
N GLN A 47 2.90 2.85 -4.00
CA GLN A 47 1.51 3.22 -3.70
C GLN A 47 0.70 2.01 -3.22
N LEU A 48 0.96 0.83 -3.79
CA LEU A 48 0.37 -0.40 -3.33
C LEU A 48 0.89 -0.74 -1.93
N CYS A 49 2.18 -0.97 -1.72
CA CYS A 49 2.62 -1.43 -0.39
C CYS A 49 2.33 -0.43 0.74
N THR A 50 2.17 0.88 0.46
CA THR A 50 1.76 1.89 1.45
C THR A 50 0.24 2.07 1.60
N SER A 51 -0.57 1.25 0.93
CA SER A 51 -2.04 1.37 0.87
C SER A 51 -2.53 2.76 0.41
N HIS A 52 -1.72 3.43 -0.40
CA HIS A 52 -1.98 4.74 -0.98
C HIS A 52 -2.65 4.67 -2.36
N ALA A 53 -2.78 3.47 -2.92
CA ALA A 53 -3.62 3.22 -4.07
C ALA A 53 -5.09 3.57 -3.74
N PRO A 54 -5.86 4.14 -4.70
CA PRO A 54 -7.22 4.63 -4.49
C PRO A 54 -8.23 3.48 -4.37
N LEU A 55 -8.05 2.62 -3.37
CA LEU A 55 -9.02 1.61 -2.99
C LEU A 55 -10.08 2.23 -2.08
N ASN A 56 -11.26 1.61 -1.98
CA ASN A 56 -12.38 2.13 -1.19
C ASN A 56 -11.99 2.51 0.24
N HIS A 57 -11.03 1.81 0.85
CA HIS A 57 -10.49 2.20 2.15
C HIS A 57 -9.83 3.60 2.12
N HIS A 58 -8.89 3.84 1.21
CA HIS A 58 -8.23 5.13 1.06
C HIS A 58 -9.22 6.21 0.62
N LEU A 59 -10.06 5.91 -0.38
CA LEU A 59 -11.09 6.82 -0.89
C LEU A 59 -12.09 7.22 0.20
N HIS A 60 -12.51 6.29 1.07
CA HIS A 60 -13.38 6.59 2.20
C HIS A 60 -12.67 7.45 3.25
N CYS A 61 -11.40 7.19 3.56
CA CYS A 61 -10.62 8.04 4.48
C CYS A 61 -10.49 9.49 4.01
N ILE A 62 -10.49 9.74 2.69
CA ILE A 62 -10.44 11.09 2.10
C ILE A 62 -11.83 11.63 1.70
N GLY A 63 -12.92 10.95 2.08
CA GLY A 63 -14.30 11.38 1.80
C GLY A 63 -14.72 11.27 0.33
N LYS A 64 -14.01 10.50 -0.49
CA LYS A 64 -14.29 10.26 -1.92
C LYS A 64 -15.07 8.96 -2.18
N SER A 65 -15.28 8.13 -1.16
CA SER A 65 -16.14 6.95 -1.24
C SER A 65 -17.04 6.86 -0.02
N ASN A 66 -18.31 6.49 -0.22
CA ASN A 66 -19.30 6.34 0.84
C ASN A 66 -19.15 5.01 1.61
N THR A 67 -18.33 4.08 1.12
CA THR A 67 -18.19 2.74 1.69
C THR A 67 -16.73 2.34 1.84
N LEU A 68 -16.35 1.84 3.01
CA LEU A 68 -15.03 1.26 3.27
C LEU A 68 -14.86 -0.15 2.65
N THR A 69 -15.98 -0.79 2.31
CA THR A 69 -16.07 -2.19 1.93
C THR A 69 -16.19 -2.38 0.42
N CYS A 70 -15.92 -3.60 -0.01
CA CYS A 70 -16.17 -4.03 -1.37
C CYS A 70 -17.69 -4.19 -1.59
N PRO A 71 -18.30 -3.59 -2.63
CA PRO A 71 -19.75 -3.63 -2.83
C PRO A 71 -20.30 -5.04 -3.03
N ASN A 72 -19.50 -5.98 -3.54
CA ASN A 72 -19.93 -7.36 -3.80
C ASN A 72 -19.63 -8.31 -2.62
N TYR A 73 -18.72 -7.95 -1.71
CA TYR A 73 -18.35 -8.78 -0.55
C TYR A 73 -18.81 -8.22 0.79
N GLY A 74 -19.42 -7.03 0.83
CA GLY A 74 -20.23 -6.45 1.93
C GLY A 74 -19.51 -6.16 3.25
N SER A 75 -18.70 -7.11 3.73
CA SER A 75 -18.03 -7.12 5.03
C SER A 75 -16.51 -6.98 4.92
N GLU A 76 -15.89 -7.37 3.79
CA GLU A 76 -14.44 -7.22 3.65
C GLU A 76 -14.04 -5.79 3.27
N ARG A 77 -13.11 -5.22 4.03
CA ARG A 77 -12.43 -3.97 3.66
C ARG A 77 -11.71 -4.23 2.33
N LYS A 78 -11.95 -3.36 1.35
CA LYS A 78 -11.25 -3.42 0.06
C LYS A 78 -9.81 -2.92 0.26
N THR A 79 -8.97 -3.80 0.79
CA THR A 79 -7.52 -3.65 0.90
C THR A 79 -6.86 -4.13 -0.39
N ILE A 80 -5.55 -3.91 -0.53
CA ILE A 80 -4.80 -4.37 -1.70
C ILE A 80 -4.80 -5.89 -1.79
N PHE A 81 -4.71 -6.56 -0.65
CA PHE A 81 -4.81 -8.01 -0.60
C PHE A 81 -6.14 -8.50 -1.16
N HIS A 82 -7.26 -7.90 -0.72
CA HIS A 82 -8.58 -8.20 -1.27
C HIS A 82 -8.62 -7.93 -2.78
N PHE A 83 -8.08 -6.80 -3.25
CA PHE A 83 -8.05 -6.44 -4.67
C PHE A 83 -7.26 -7.42 -5.55
N PHE A 84 -6.10 -7.88 -5.10
CA PHE A 84 -5.23 -8.77 -5.90
C PHE A 84 -5.62 -10.24 -5.84
N PHE A 85 -6.14 -10.72 -4.70
CA PHE A 85 -6.25 -12.16 -4.45
C PHE A 85 -7.69 -12.66 -4.26
N THR A 86 -8.63 -11.78 -3.88
CA THR A 86 -9.96 -12.21 -3.41
C THR A 86 -11.10 -11.60 -4.22
N CYS A 87 -10.88 -10.43 -4.84
CA CYS A 87 -11.91 -9.69 -5.54
C CYS A 87 -12.01 -10.13 -7.00
N PRO A 88 -13.22 -10.49 -7.50
CA PRO A 88 -13.45 -10.67 -8.93
C PRO A 88 -13.14 -9.39 -9.69
N ALA A 89 -12.61 -9.49 -10.91
CA ALA A 89 -12.28 -8.34 -11.75
C ALA A 89 -13.50 -7.43 -12.02
N ASP A 90 -14.69 -8.03 -12.12
CA ASP A 90 -15.93 -7.34 -12.47
C ASP A 90 -16.53 -6.54 -11.29
N CYS A 91 -15.97 -6.70 -10.10
CA CYS A 91 -16.51 -6.15 -8.87
C CYS A 91 -16.01 -4.72 -8.56
N CYS A 92 -14.90 -4.31 -9.18
CA CYS A 92 -14.19 -3.08 -8.82
C CYS A 92 -13.86 -2.28 -10.07
N PRO A 93 -14.54 -1.14 -10.33
CA PRO A 93 -14.15 -0.24 -11.41
C PRO A 93 -12.80 0.43 -11.15
#